data_AF-A0A527HWP9-F1
#
_entry.id   AF-A0A527HWP9-F1
#
_cell.length_a   1.000
_cell.length_b   1.000
_cell.length_c   1.000
_cell.angle_alpha   90.00
_cell.angle_beta   90.00
_cell.angle_gamma   90.00
#
_symmetry.space_group_name_H-M   'P 1'
#
loop_
_entity.id
_entity.type
_entity.pdbx_description
1 polymer ?
#
loop_
_entity_poly.entity_id
_entity_poly.type
_entity_poly.pdbx_seq_one_letter_code
_entity_poly.pdbx_strand_id
1 'polypeptide(L)' 'KHPWTVTAAGDAQATLSLDIAADLEPYSYHATQAFVLSEEGLGVTMTLTNTGPVSMPFGFGLHPWFDRDPDVTLQFKA' A
#
# COMPACT_ATOMS: atom_id res chain seq x y z
N LYS A 1 -0.17 2.67 -16.32
CA LYS A 1 0.61 2.25 -15.13
C LYS A 1 1.32 3.49 -14.61
N HIS A 2 0.98 3.92 -13.41
CA HIS A 2 1.57 5.10 -12.79
C HIS A 2 2.70 4.66 -11.85
N PRO A 3 3.94 5.16 -12.02
CA PRO A 3 5.04 4.80 -11.15
C PRO A 3 4.89 5.45 -9.78
N TRP A 4 5.28 4.72 -8.73
CA TRP A 4 5.39 5.28 -7.39
C TRP A 4 6.67 6.09 -7.26
N THR A 5 6.63 7.13 -6.44
CA THR A 5 7.78 7.97 -6.12
C THR A 5 8.25 7.69 -4.69
N VAL A 6 9.56 7.56 -4.49
CA VAL A 6 10.14 7.49 -3.14
C VAL A 6 10.17 8.91 -2.56
N THR A 7 9.47 9.13 -1.45
CA THR A 7 9.43 10.44 -0.78
C THR A 7 10.31 10.48 0.46
N ALA A 8 10.62 9.32 1.05
CA ALA A 8 11.60 9.16 2.12
C ALA A 8 12.22 7.76 2.07
N ALA A 9 13.49 7.65 2.45
CA ALA A 9 14.18 6.38 2.62
C ALA A 9 15.24 6.49 3.72
N GLY A 10 15.44 5.41 4.45
CA GLY A 10 16.49 5.23 5.44
C GLY A 10 16.76 3.74 5.66
N ASP A 11 17.65 3.41 6.61
CA ASP A 11 18.18 2.05 6.76
C ASP A 11 17.10 0.99 7.05
N ALA A 12 16.04 1.37 7.77
CA ALA A 12 14.95 0.47 8.17
C ALA A 12 13.54 1.03 7.86
N GLN A 13 13.45 2.07 7.02
CA GLN A 13 12.16 2.66 6.67
C GLN A 13 12.15 3.26 5.26
N ALA A 14 10.99 3.26 4.62
CA ALA A 14 10.79 3.96 3.36
C ALA A 14 9.32 4.41 3.22
N THR A 15 9.10 5.53 2.53
CA THR A 15 7.77 5.98 2.16
C THR A 15 7.70 6.18 0.66
N LEU A 16 6.69 5.58 0.05
CA LEU A 16 6.34 5.78 -1.35
C LEU A 16 5.05 6.58 -1.43
N SER A 17 4.93 7.42 -2.45
CA SER A 17 3.68 8.09 -2.81
C SER A 17 3.28 7.82 -4.25
N LEU A 18 1.98 7.94 -4.52
CA LEU A 18 1.38 7.87 -5.83
C LEU A 18 0.27 8.93 -5.92
N ASP A 19 0.37 9.78 -6.93
CA ASP A 19 -0.65 10.76 -7.26
C ASP A 19 -1.34 10.35 -8.55
N ILE A 20 -2.66 10.17 -8.48
CA ILE A 20 -3.51 9.86 -9.62
C ILE A 20 -4.46 11.03 -9.85
N ALA A 21 -4.58 11.44 -11.11
CA ALA A 21 -5.58 12.39 -11.57
C ALA A 21 -6.68 11.64 -12.33
N ALA A 22 -7.93 12.09 -12.16
CA ALA A 22 -9.05 11.63 -12.96
C ALA A 22 -8.98 12.21 -14.40
N ASP A 23 -8.06 11.69 -15.21
CA ASP A 23 -7.98 11.96 -16.65
C ASP A 23 -8.37 10.71 -17.47
N LEU A 24 -7.49 9.71 -17.47
CA LEU A 24 -7.71 8.36 -17.97
C LEU A 24 -8.16 7.42 -16.85
N GLU A 25 -7.98 7.83 -15.60
CA GLU A 25 -8.43 7.11 -14.41
C GLU A 25 -9.79 7.66 -13.94
N PRO A 26 -10.63 6.86 -13.25
CA PRO A 26 -11.97 7.28 -12.86
C PRO A 26 -12.02 8.25 -11.66
N TYR A 27 -10.96 8.32 -10.84
CA TYR A 27 -10.92 9.14 -9.61
C TYR A 27 -9.53 9.74 -9.39
N SER A 28 -9.49 10.93 -8.79
CA SER A 28 -8.25 11.55 -8.32
C SER A 28 -7.98 11.15 -6.88
N TYR A 29 -6.78 10.65 -6.60
CA TYR A 29 -6.40 10.30 -5.24
C TYR A 29 -4.89 10.41 -5.03
N HIS A 30 -4.53 10.60 -3.76
CA HIS A 30 -3.17 10.46 -3.27
C HIS A 30 -3.07 9.18 -2.45
N ALA A 31 -2.11 8.33 -2.78
CA ALA A 31 -1.79 7.13 -2.02
C ALA A 31 -0.40 7.25 -1.40
N THR A 32 -0.24 6.73 -0.19
CA THR A 32 1.08 6.48 0.40
C THR A 32 1.20 5.05 0.87
N GLN A 33 2.42 4.53 0.82
CA GLN A 33 2.80 3.29 1.46
C GLN A 33 4.06 3.53 2.28
N ALA A 34 3.92 3.43 3.60
CA ALA A 34 5.02 3.55 4.55
C ALA A 34 5.45 2.16 5.00
N PHE A 35 6.74 1.87 4.88
CA PHE A 35 7.40 0.64 5.27
C PHE A 35 8.28 0.91 6.47
N VAL A 36 8.20 0.04 7.48
CA VAL A 36 9.08 0.05 8.65
C VAL A 36 9.53 -1.37 8.91
N LEU A 37 10.84 -1.59 8.98
CA LEU A 37 11.44 -2.86 9.35
C LEU A 37 11.86 -2.81 10.83
N SER A 38 11.42 -3.79 11.61
CA SER A 38 11.86 -4.00 12.99
C SER A 38 12.33 -5.44 13.17
N GLU A 39 12.82 -5.77 14.36
CA GLU A 39 13.21 -7.14 14.70
C GLU A 39 12.03 -8.12 14.65
N GLU A 40 10.81 -7.62 14.89
CA GLU A 40 9.57 -8.39 14.87
C GLU A 40 9.00 -8.61 13.45
N GLY A 41 9.45 -7.83 12.46
CA GLY A 41 9.08 -8.00 11.05
C GLY A 41 8.88 -6.71 10.27
N LEU A 42 8.13 -6.81 9.17
CA LEU A 42 7.82 -5.70 8.28
C LEU A 42 6.43 -5.13 8.57
N GLY A 43 6.39 -3.87 9.00
CA GLY A 43 5.18 -3.06 9.04
C GLY A 43 4.94 -2.36 7.71
N VAL A 44 3.71 -2.43 7.20
CA VAL A 44 3.28 -1.69 6.01
C VAL A 44 1.99 -0.95 6.32
N THR A 45 2.02 0.38 6.20
CA THR A 45 0.84 1.22 6.35
C THR A 45 0.48 1.82 5.00
N MET A 46 -0.76 1.61 4.54
CA MET A 46 -1.29 2.23 3.34
C MET A 46 -2.29 3.31 3.72
N THR A 47 -2.13 4.50 3.16
CA THR A 47 -3.09 5.60 3.27
C THR A 47 -3.59 5.96 1.89
N LEU A 48 -4.90 6.14 1.75
CA LEU A 48 -5.51 6.60 0.52
C LEU A 48 -6.38 7.81 0.83
N THR A 49 -6.18 8.90 0.09
CA THR A 49 -6.94 10.15 0.23
C THR A 49 -7.57 10.50 -1.11
N ASN A 50 -8.90 10.61 -1.15
CA ASN A 50 -9.61 11.14 -2.32
C ASN A 50 -9.31 12.64 -2.42
N THR A 51 -8.74 13.06 -3.54
CA THR A 51 -8.41 14.46 -3.83
C THR A 51 -9.33 15.07 -4.89
N GLY A 52 -10.28 14.26 -5.41
CA GLY A 52 -11.25 14.67 -6.42
C GLY A 52 -12.53 15.27 -5.83
N PRO A 53 -13.33 15.95 -6.68
CA PRO A 53 -14.59 16.56 -6.27
C PRO A 53 -15.75 15.55 -6.15
N VAL A 54 -15.54 14.30 -6.56
CA VAL A 54 -16.54 13.23 -6.53
C VAL A 54 -16.16 12.21 -5.46
N SER A 55 -17.14 11.73 -4.69
CA SER A 55 -16.94 10.64 -3.74
C SER A 55 -16.37 9.40 -4.42
N MET A 56 -15.22 8.94 -3.94
CA MET A 56 -14.55 7.73 -4.43
C MET A 56 -14.88 6.53 -3.53
N PRO A 57 -15.22 5.35 -4.09
CA PRO A 57 -15.24 4.11 -3.33
C PRO A 57 -13.81 3.71 -2.95
N PHE A 58 -13.55 3.52 -1.66
CA PHE A 58 -12.24 3.08 -1.17
C PHE A 58 -12.20 1.56 -1.00
N GLY A 59 -11.15 0.94 -1.52
CA GLY A 59 -10.78 -0.44 -1.24
C GLY A 59 -9.32 -0.63 -1.59
N PHE A 60 -8.51 -1.05 -0.63
CA PHE A 60 -7.11 -1.38 -0.85
C PHE A 60 -6.65 -2.45 0.12
N GLY A 61 -5.59 -3.14 -0.26
CA GLY A 61 -4.99 -4.19 0.51
C GLY A 61 -3.65 -4.59 -0.10
N LEU A 62 -2.93 -5.42 0.64
CA LEU A 62 -1.67 -5.99 0.19
C LEU A 62 -1.93 -7.33 -0.50
N HIS A 63 -1.03 -7.69 -1.41
CA HIS A 63 -1.07 -8.99 -2.08
C HIS A 63 0.19 -9.80 -1.74
N PRO A 64 0.40 -10.15 -0.45
CA PRO A 64 1.59 -10.85 -0.02
C PRO A 64 1.61 -12.27 -0.58
N TRP A 65 2.80 -12.71 -0.96
CA TRP A 65 3.09 -14.10 -1.29
C TRP A 65 3.97 -14.65 -0.17
N PHE A 66 3.42 -15.57 0.61
CA PHE A 66 4.18 -16.28 1.64
C PHE A 66 4.73 -17.58 1.07
N ASP A 67 5.92 -17.96 1.50
CA ASP A 67 6.50 -19.26 1.16
C ASP A 67 5.60 -20.39 1.68
N ARG A 68 5.47 -21.44 0.87
CA ARG A 68 4.63 -22.60 1.15
C ARG A 68 5.47 -23.86 1.16
N ASP A 69 5.36 -24.63 2.24
CA ASP A 69 5.85 -26.00 2.36
C ASP A 69 4.68 -26.98 2.67
N PRO A 70 4.90 -28.31 2.71
CA PRO A 70 3.84 -29.28 2.98
C PRO A 70 3.15 -29.16 4.35
N ASP A 71 3.81 -28.57 5.35
CA ASP A 71 3.33 -28.47 6.73
C ASP A 71 2.61 -27.13 7.02
N VAL A 72 2.63 -26.18 6.07
CA VAL A 72 1.94 -24.90 6.19
C VAL A 72 0.42 -25.09 6.32
N THR A 73 -0.14 -24.53 7.39
CA THR A 73 -1.58 -24.39 7.61
C THR A 73 -1.96 -22.91 7.71
N LEU A 74 -3.23 -22.58 7.46
CA LEU A 74 -3.74 -21.21 7.46
C LEU A 74 -4.96 -21.09 8.37
N GLN A 75 -4.98 -20.07 9.22
CA GLN A 75 -6.09 -19.76 10.10
C GLN A 75 -6.36 -18.25 10.08
N PHE A 76 -7.64 -17.88 10.15
CA PHE A 76 -8.07 -16.50 10.35
C PHE A 76 -8.96 -16.43 11.59
N LYS A 77 -8.92 -15.32 12.32
CA LYS A 77 -9.91 -14.99 13.34
C LYS A 77 -11.01 -14.16 12.67
N ALA A 78 -12.25 -14.66 12.76
CA ALA A 78 -13.45 -13.93 12.35
C ALA A 78 -13.93 -13.01 13.47
#